data_AF-A0ABD4DZT0-F1
#
_entry.id   AF-A0ABD4DZT0-F1
#
_cell.length_a   1.000
_cell.length_b   1.000
_cell.length_c   1.000
_cell.angle_alpha   90.00
_cell.angle_beta   90.00
_cell.angle_gamma   90.00
#
_symmetry.space_group_name_H-M   'P 1'
#
loop_
_entity.id
_entity.type
_entity.pdbx_description
1 polymer ?
#
loop_
_entity_poly.entity_id
_entity_poly.type
_entity_poly.pdbx_seq_one_letter_code
_entity_poly.pdbx_strand_id
1 'polypeptide(L)'
;MKSRPQVCVASALFRVYVCGLAVMTWFISRHEPRSLYSLIAASDEGRWLLWAMLACGIVGLVDVLINDTAVVPLRLEWIRTHRHFGFASLAFCYVAELFIAVLKLASPGLALFCLWNALLVVTFSLIDAHQRSKDATCLQACN
;
A
#
# COMPACT_ATOMS: atom_id res chain seq x y z
N MET A 1 21.67 -22.57 17.05
CA MET A 1 20.32 -22.42 16.46
C MET A 1 20.12 -20.95 16.11
N LYS A 2 20.17 -20.59 14.82
CA LYS A 2 19.97 -19.22 14.37
C LYS A 2 18.47 -18.92 14.54
N SER A 3 18.11 -18.09 15.51
CA SER A 3 16.73 -17.66 15.72
C SER A 3 16.21 -17.11 14.40
N ARG A 4 15.09 -17.66 13.91
CA ARG A 4 14.41 -17.08 12.75
C ARG A 4 14.08 -15.64 13.15
N PRO A 5 14.47 -14.60 12.38
CA PRO A 5 14.03 -13.25 12.67
C PRO A 5 12.50 -13.28 12.72
N GLN A 6 11.94 -12.84 13.85
CA GLN A 6 10.50 -12.79 14.04
C GLN A 6 9.91 -11.96 12.91
N VAL A 7 9.20 -12.64 12.01
CA VAL A 7 8.39 -11.95 11.00
C VAL A 7 7.30 -11.26 11.79
N CYS A 8 7.25 -9.93 11.79
CA CYS A 8 6.11 -9.19 12.34
C CYS A 8 4.88 -9.48 11.47
N VAL A 9 4.16 -10.56 11.79
CA VAL A 9 2.96 -11.03 11.08
C VAL A 9 1.93 -9.91 10.91
N ALA A 10 1.79 -9.05 11.93
CA ALA A 10 0.91 -7.89 11.89
C ALA A 10 1.29 -6.90 10.77
N SER A 11 2.58 -6.64 10.56
CA SER A 11 3.04 -5.75 9.48
C SER A 11 2.80 -6.37 8.11
N ALA A 12 3.10 -7.67 7.95
CA ALA A 12 2.85 -8.38 6.69
C ALA A 12 1.36 -8.37 6.30
N LEU A 13 0.46 -8.69 7.24
CA LEU A 13 -0.99 -8.65 7.02
C LEU A 13 -1.48 -7.27 6.63
N PHE A 14 -0.97 -6.23 7.27
CA PHE A 14 -1.32 -4.86 6.93
C PHE A 14 -0.90 -4.49 5.50
N ARG A 15 0.31 -4.88 5.10
CA ARG A 15 0.77 -4.63 3.73
C ARG A 15 -0.09 -5.36 2.70
N VAL A 16 -0.47 -6.61 2.97
CA VAL A 16 -1.45 -7.33 2.13
C VAL A 16 -2.77 -6.56 2.04
N TYR A 17 -3.28 -6.07 3.17
CA TYR A 17 -4.54 -5.33 3.21
C TYR A 17 -4.48 -4.06 2.34
N VAL A 18 -3.47 -3.23 2.51
CA VAL A 18 -3.33 -1.98 1.75
C VAL A 18 -3.11 -2.22 0.27
N CYS A 19 -2.17 -3.11 -0.07
CA CYS A 19 -1.88 -3.40 -1.47
C CYS A 19 -3.07 -4.11 -2.14
N GLY A 20 -3.76 -4.98 -1.41
CA GLY A 20 -5.01 -5.61 -1.86
C GLY A 20 -6.13 -4.60 -2.08
N LEU A 21 -6.29 -3.62 -1.18
CA LEU A 21 -7.25 -2.53 -1.38
C LEU A 21 -6.97 -1.76 -2.66
N ALA A 22 -5.73 -1.41 -2.97
CA ALA A 22 -5.40 -0.71 -4.22
C ALA A 22 -5.76 -1.53 -5.48
N VAL A 23 -5.51 -2.85 -5.46
CA VAL A 23 -5.93 -3.76 -6.53
C VAL A 23 -7.46 -3.83 -6.63
N MET A 24 -8.15 -3.94 -5.49
CA MET A 24 -9.62 -3.97 -5.45
C MET A 24 -10.24 -2.65 -5.92
N THR A 25 -9.66 -1.52 -5.55
CA THR A 25 -10.08 -0.19 -6.01
C THR A 25 -10.04 -0.11 -7.54
N TRP A 26 -8.94 -0.55 -8.16
CA TRP A 26 -8.86 -0.63 -9.62
C TRP A 26 -9.91 -1.60 -10.19
N PHE A 27 -10.06 -2.79 -9.60
CA PHE A 27 -11.02 -3.79 -10.07
C PHE A 27 -12.47 -3.27 -10.05
N ILE A 28 -12.89 -2.68 -8.92
CA ILE A 28 -14.20 -2.08 -8.72
C ILE A 28 -14.42 -0.92 -9.69
N SER A 29 -13.42 -0.06 -9.90
CA SER A 29 -13.52 1.06 -10.84
C SER A 29 -13.87 0.62 -12.28
N ARG A 30 -13.48 -0.61 -12.66
CA ARG A 30 -13.65 -1.16 -14.01
C ARG A 30 -14.90 -2.00 -14.18
N HIS A 31 -15.27 -2.78 -13.16
CA HIS A 31 -16.33 -3.78 -13.27
C HIS A 31 -17.63 -3.35 -12.59
N GLU A 32 -17.59 -2.36 -11.69
CA GLU A 32 -18.78 -1.86 -10.99
C GLU A 32 -19.11 -0.43 -11.45
N PRO A 33 -19.96 -0.27 -12.48
CA PRO A 33 -20.26 1.04 -13.05
C PRO A 33 -21.01 1.95 -12.08
N ARG A 34 -21.67 1.40 -11.07
CA ARG A 34 -22.36 2.14 -10.00
C ARG A 34 -21.42 2.61 -8.88
N SER A 35 -20.16 2.18 -8.88
CA SER A 35 -19.20 2.58 -7.86
C SER A 35 -18.76 4.03 -8.05
N LEU A 36 -18.44 4.71 -6.95
CA LEU A 36 -17.84 6.05 -7.02
C LEU A 36 -16.48 6.04 -7.74
N TYR A 37 -15.80 4.89 -7.77
CA TYR A 37 -14.55 4.68 -8.48
C TYR A 37 -14.70 4.63 -10.00
N SER A 38 -15.88 4.26 -10.52
CA SER A 38 -16.14 4.33 -11.97
C SER A 38 -16.12 5.78 -12.47
N LEU A 39 -16.56 6.73 -11.63
CA LEU A 39 -16.50 8.17 -11.92
C LEU A 39 -15.06 8.69 -12.00
N ILE A 40 -14.17 8.18 -11.13
CA ILE A 40 -12.74 8.48 -11.20
C ILE A 40 -12.15 7.92 -12.51
N ALA A 41 -12.47 6.67 -12.86
CA ALA A 41 -11.98 6.01 -14.07
C ALA A 41 -12.50 6.63 -15.38
N ALA A 42 -13.63 7.35 -15.33
CA ALA A 42 -14.17 8.09 -16.46
C ALA A 42 -13.29 9.29 -16.84
N SER A 43 -12.58 9.90 -15.87
CA SER A 43 -11.60 10.95 -16.14
C SER A 43 -10.26 10.37 -16.63
N ASP A 44 -9.57 11.06 -17.54
CA ASP A 44 -8.29 10.57 -18.06
C ASP A 44 -7.20 10.55 -16.98
N GLU A 45 -7.14 11.56 -16.11
CA GLU A 45 -6.16 11.58 -15.01
C GLU A 45 -6.46 10.50 -13.96
N GLY A 46 -7.74 10.34 -13.60
CA GLY A 46 -8.16 9.31 -12.65
C GLY A 46 -7.94 7.90 -13.18
N ARG A 47 -8.10 7.68 -14.49
CA ARG A 47 -7.80 6.40 -15.14
C ARG A 47 -6.33 6.03 -15.02
N TRP A 48 -5.43 6.96 -15.32
CA TRP A 48 -3.99 6.73 -15.18
C TRP A 48 -3.58 6.50 -13.73
N LEU A 49 -4.19 7.27 -12.81
CA LEU A 49 -3.96 7.12 -11.38
C LEU A 49 -4.35 5.72 -10.87
N LEU A 50 -5.52 5.23 -11.26
CA LEU A 50 -5.99 3.90 -10.88
C LEU A 50 -5.06 2.79 -11.41
N TRP A 51 -4.52 2.94 -12.62
CA TRP A 51 -3.52 2.01 -13.15
C TRP A 51 -2.21 2.06 -12.36
N ALA A 52 -1.76 3.25 -11.97
CA ALA A 52 -0.58 3.38 -11.10
C ALA A 52 -0.80 2.72 -9.73
N MET A 53 -2.00 2.87 -9.16
CA MET A 53 -2.39 2.20 -7.91
C MET A 53 -2.40 0.68 -8.06
N LEU A 54 -2.93 0.16 -9.16
CA LEU A 54 -2.88 -1.28 -9.45
C LEU A 54 -1.43 -1.77 -9.49
N ALA A 55 -0.56 -1.07 -10.22
CA ALA A 55 0.85 -1.45 -10.34
C ALA A 55 1.54 -1.47 -8.95
N CYS A 56 1.31 -0.43 -8.14
CA CYS A 56 1.83 -0.37 -6.77
C CYS A 56 1.28 -1.51 -5.89
N GLY A 57 -0.02 -1.80 -5.99
CA GLY A 57 -0.69 -2.87 -5.26
C GLY A 57 -0.16 -4.25 -5.64
N ILE A 58 -0.01 -4.55 -6.93
CA ILE A 58 0.55 -5.82 -7.41
C ILE A 58 2.00 -5.98 -6.95
N VAL A 59 2.85 -4.96 -7.16
CA VAL A 59 4.25 -5.02 -6.76
C VAL A 59 4.38 -5.22 -5.24
N GLY A 60 3.57 -4.52 -4.45
CA GLY A 60 3.54 -4.67 -2.99
C GLY A 60 3.07 -6.06 -2.54
N LEU A 61 2.03 -6.62 -3.17
CA LEU A 61 1.57 -7.99 -2.86
C LEU A 61 2.64 -9.04 -3.20
N VAL A 62 3.28 -8.93 -4.37
CA VAL A 62 4.36 -9.83 -4.78
C VAL A 62 5.54 -9.73 -3.81
N ASP A 63 5.91 -8.51 -3.42
CA ASP A 63 6.95 -8.27 -2.44
C ASP A 63 6.63 -8.92 -1.08
N VAL A 64 5.39 -8.78 -0.57
CA VAL A 64 4.97 -9.44 0.67
C VAL A 64 4.98 -10.96 0.53
N LEU A 65 4.50 -11.51 -0.59
CA LEU A 65 4.53 -12.94 -0.86
C LEU A 65 5.96 -13.49 -0.85
N ILE A 66 6.90 -12.83 -1.52
CA ILE A 66 8.29 -13.30 -1.61
C ILE A 66 9.01 -13.15 -0.26
N ASN A 67 8.91 -11.98 0.37
CA ASN A 67 9.81 -11.64 1.48
C ASN A 67 9.21 -11.87 2.88
N ASP A 68 7.88 -11.90 3.00
CA ASP A 68 7.20 -12.02 4.31
C ASP A 68 6.41 -13.33 4.46
N THR A 69 6.16 -14.11 3.39
CA THR A 69 5.55 -15.44 3.50
C THR A 69 6.58 -16.57 3.47
N ALA A 70 6.29 -17.67 4.15
CA ALA A 70 7.14 -18.86 4.15
C ALA A 70 7.06 -19.68 2.85
N VAL A 71 6.29 -19.24 1.86
CA VAL A 71 6.02 -19.96 0.62
C VAL A 71 7.25 -19.96 -0.30
N VAL A 72 8.05 -18.89 -0.26
CA VAL A 72 9.24 -18.76 -1.10
C VAL A 72 10.49 -18.70 -0.20
N PRO A 73 11.48 -19.59 -0.38
CA PRO A 73 12.72 -19.57 0.42
C PRO A 73 13.70 -18.46 0.01
N LEU A 74 13.35 -17.61 -0.97
CA LEU A 74 14.15 -16.47 -1.42
C LEU A 74 13.76 -15.21 -0.65
N ARG A 75 14.76 -14.53 -0.09
CA ARG A 75 14.61 -13.20 0.51
C ARG A 75 15.44 -12.20 -0.30
N LEU A 76 14.76 -11.29 -1.00
CA LEU A 76 15.38 -10.26 -1.81
C LEU A 76 15.58 -9.00 -0.95
N GLU A 77 16.72 -8.93 -0.27
CA GLU A 77 17.01 -7.85 0.70
C GLU A 77 16.97 -6.44 0.08
N TRP A 78 17.37 -6.30 -1.19
CA TRP A 78 17.33 -5.01 -1.89
C TRP A 78 15.91 -4.47 -2.10
N ILE A 79 14.96 -5.35 -2.42
CA ILE A 79 13.54 -4.98 -2.53
C ILE A 79 13.01 -4.59 -1.15
N ARG A 80 13.37 -5.34 -0.11
CA ARG A 80 12.98 -5.06 1.28
C ARG A 80 13.43 -3.68 1.76
N THR A 81 14.63 -3.24 1.36
CA THR A 81 15.12 -1.90 1.68
C THR A 81 14.31 -0.80 1.01
N HIS A 82 13.82 -0.97 -0.23
CA HIS A 82 13.13 0.09 -0.98
C HIS A 82 11.59 0.06 -0.84
N ARG A 83 11.03 -0.85 -0.02
CA ARG A 83 9.57 -1.00 0.20
C ARG A 83 8.84 0.29 0.56
N HIS A 84 9.49 1.22 1.26
CA HIS A 84 8.89 2.50 1.67
C HIS A 84 8.54 3.40 0.47
N PHE A 85 9.25 3.29 -0.66
CA PHE A 85 8.88 4.01 -1.88
C PHE A 85 7.53 3.55 -2.42
N GLY A 86 7.26 2.24 -2.43
CA GLY A 86 5.97 1.69 -2.87
C GLY A 86 4.80 2.20 -2.03
N PHE A 87 4.94 2.22 -0.70
CA PHE A 87 3.91 2.75 0.19
C PHE A 87 3.74 4.27 0.08
N ALA A 88 4.84 5.01 -0.08
CA ALA A 88 4.78 6.45 -0.33
C ALA A 88 4.07 6.77 -1.65
N SER A 89 4.35 6.03 -2.72
CA SER A 89 3.66 6.16 -4.00
C SER A 89 2.17 5.86 -3.88
N LEU A 90 1.81 4.82 -3.13
CA LEU A 90 0.41 4.42 -2.94
C LEU A 90 -0.36 5.43 -2.06
N ALA A 91 0.27 5.99 -1.02
CA ALA A 91 -0.29 7.10 -0.24
C ALA A 91 -0.49 8.35 -1.11
N PHE A 92 0.50 8.69 -1.96
CA PHE A 92 0.38 9.79 -2.92
C PHE A 92 -0.80 9.57 -3.87
N CYS A 93 -1.01 8.32 -4.33
CA CYS A 93 -2.14 8.02 -5.20
C CYS A 93 -3.49 8.26 -4.52
N TYR A 94 -3.67 7.84 -3.26
CA TYR A 94 -4.90 8.13 -2.51
C TYR A 94 -5.12 9.63 -2.26
N VAL A 95 -4.05 10.39 -2.05
CA VAL A 95 -4.14 11.86 -1.96
C VAL A 95 -4.53 12.49 -3.31
N ALA A 96 -3.98 11.99 -4.42
CA ALA A 96 -4.38 12.44 -5.75
C ALA A 96 -5.85 12.09 -6.06
N GLU A 97 -6.33 10.91 -5.64
CA GLU A 97 -7.76 10.56 -5.74
C GLU A 97 -8.63 11.52 -4.95
N LEU A 98 -8.20 11.94 -3.75
CA LEU A 98 -8.89 12.96 -2.96
C LEU A 98 -9.03 14.27 -3.73
N PHE A 99 -7.97 14.75 -4.40
CA PHE A 99 -8.05 15.97 -5.21
C PHE A 99 -9.04 15.81 -6.38
N ILE A 100 -9.07 14.66 -7.04
CA ILE A 100 -10.05 14.38 -8.11
C ILE A 100 -11.48 14.34 -7.54
N ALA A 101 -11.66 13.68 -6.40
CA ALA A 101 -12.96 13.55 -5.73
C ALA A 101 -13.54 14.92 -5.31
N VAL A 102 -12.69 15.81 -4.80
CA VAL A 102 -13.09 17.15 -4.33
C VAL A 102 -13.26 18.11 -5.51
N LEU A 103 -12.26 18.21 -6.39
CA LEU A 103 -12.20 19.27 -7.41
C LEU A 103 -12.98 18.94 -8.68
N LYS A 104 -13.14 17.66 -9.03
CA LYS A 104 -13.85 17.25 -10.26
C LYS A 104 -15.21 16.62 -10.00
N LEU A 105 -15.32 15.77 -8.98
CA LEU A 105 -16.55 15.00 -8.72
C LEU A 105 -17.47 15.63 -7.67
N ALA A 106 -16.98 16.62 -6.91
CA ALA A 106 -17.69 17.26 -5.80
C ALA A 106 -18.36 16.26 -4.83
N SER A 107 -17.73 15.09 -4.62
CA SER A 107 -18.28 14.00 -3.81
C SER A 107 -17.60 13.94 -2.44
N PRO A 108 -18.22 14.49 -1.37
CA PRO A 108 -17.60 14.53 -0.05
C PRO A 108 -17.40 13.14 0.57
N GLY A 109 -18.29 12.18 0.26
CA GLY A 109 -18.17 10.80 0.74
C GLY A 109 -16.95 10.08 0.17
N LEU A 110 -16.70 10.25 -1.14
CA LEU A 110 -15.51 9.71 -1.79
C LEU A 110 -14.24 10.38 -1.26
N ALA A 111 -14.27 11.71 -1.08
CA ALA A 111 -13.16 12.46 -0.52
C ALA A 111 -12.78 11.97 0.89
N LEU A 112 -13.76 11.80 1.79
CA LEU A 112 -13.51 11.25 3.13
C LEU A 112 -12.93 9.84 3.08
N PHE A 113 -13.42 8.99 2.18
CA PHE A 113 -12.89 7.64 2.00
C PHE A 113 -11.43 7.65 1.51
N CYS A 114 -11.11 8.44 0.49
CA CYS A 114 -9.75 8.57 -0.03
C CYS A 114 -8.79 9.14 1.03
N LEU A 115 -9.23 10.16 1.78
CA LEU A 115 -8.46 10.73 2.89
C LEU A 115 -8.20 9.69 3.99
N TRP A 116 -9.22 8.93 4.37
CA TRP A 116 -9.09 7.86 5.35
C TRP A 116 -8.06 6.81 4.91
N ASN A 117 -8.14 6.34 3.65
CA ASN A 117 -7.17 5.38 3.12
C ASN A 117 -5.75 5.97 3.09
N ALA A 118 -5.58 7.22 2.66
CA ALA A 118 -4.29 7.89 2.68
C ALA A 118 -3.69 7.94 4.10
N LEU A 119 -4.49 8.32 5.10
CA LEU A 119 -4.07 8.37 6.50
C LEU A 119 -3.69 7.00 7.05
N LEU A 120 -4.44 5.94 6.71
CA LEU A 120 -4.08 4.58 7.10
C LEU A 120 -2.71 4.21 6.50
N VAL A 121 -2.53 4.34 5.19
CA VAL A 121 -1.28 3.96 4.52
C VAL A 121 -0.09 4.70 5.13
N VAL A 122 -0.20 6.00 5.39
CA VAL A 122 0.85 6.79 6.05
C VAL A 122 1.11 6.31 7.47
N THR A 123 0.07 6.20 8.30
CA THR A 123 0.19 5.82 9.71
C THR A 123 0.90 4.48 9.85
N PHE A 124 0.49 3.49 9.07
CA PHE A 124 1.10 2.18 9.14
C PHE A 124 2.50 2.12 8.51
N SER A 125 2.79 2.95 7.50
CA SER A 125 4.16 3.10 6.99
C SER A 125 5.09 3.64 8.08
N LEU A 126 4.61 4.58 8.90
CA LEU A 126 5.36 5.10 10.06
C LEU A 126 5.53 4.04 11.15
N ILE A 127 4.48 3.28 11.47
CA ILE A 127 4.57 2.17 12.43
C ILE A 127 5.56 1.11 11.96
N ASP A 128 5.52 0.73 10.69
CA ASP A 128 6.44 -0.26 10.11
C ASP A 128 7.88 0.25 10.11
N ALA A 129 8.11 1.51 9.77
CA ALA A 129 9.43 2.14 9.84
C ALA A 129 9.96 2.18 11.29
N HIS A 130 9.10 2.51 12.26
CA HIS A 130 9.45 2.55 13.68
C HIS A 130 9.73 1.18 14.27
N GLN A 131 9.02 0.13 13.83
CA GLN A 131 9.31 -1.24 14.24
C GLN A 131 10.67 -1.71 13.70
N ARG A 132 10.96 -1.42 12.42
CA ARG A 132 12.25 -1.78 11.80
C ARG A 132 13.43 -1.07 12.45
N SER A 133 13.28 0.21 12.83
CA SER A 133 14.36 0.94 13.49
C SER A 133 14.69 0.31 14.85
N LYS A 134 13.69 -0.11 15.63
CA LYS A 134 13.86 -0.85 16.88
C LYS A 134 14.58 -2.18 16.67
N ASP A 135 14.16 -2.97 15.69
CA ASP A 135 14.81 -4.25 15.37
C ASP A 135 16.28 -4.07 14.98
N ALA A 136 16.58 -3.03 14.19
CA ALA A 136 17.95 -2.70 13.81
C ALA A 136 18.82 -2.29 15.01
N THR A 137 18.29 -1.48 15.93
CA THR A 137 19.01 -1.11 17.17
C THR A 137 19.22 -2.30 18.10
N CYS A 138 18.26 -3.23 18.21
CA CYS A 138 18.44 -4.45 19.01
C CYS A 138 19.51 -5.39 18.41
N LEU A 139 19.57 -5.51 17.08
CA LEU A 139 20.61 -6.28 16.40
C LEU A 139 22.01 -5.65 16.55
N GLN A 140 22.11 -4.33 16.62
CA GLN A 140 23.37 -3.64 16.91
C GLN A 140 23.81 -3.78 18.37
N ALA A 141 22.88 -3.81 19.33
CA ALA A 141 23.21 -3.95 20.75
C ALA A 141 23.60 -5.38 21.16
N CYS A 142 23.23 -6.40 20.36
CA CYS A 142 23.57 -7.80 20.59
C CYS A 142 24.81 -8.29 19.82
N ASN A 143 25.42 -7.43 19.00
CA ASN A 143 26.71 -7.66 18.35
C ASN A 143 27.80 -6.80 19.00
#